data_AF-A0A7T8GNE6-F1
#
_entry.id   AF-A0A7T8GNE6-F1
#
_cell.length_a   1.000
_cell.length_b   1.000
_cell.length_c   1.000
_cell.angle_alpha   90.00
_cell.angle_beta   90.00
_cell.angle_gamma   90.00
#
_symmetry.space_group_name_H-M   'P 1'
#
loop_
_entity.id
_entity.type
_entity.pdbx_description
1 polymer ?
#
loop_
_entity_poly.entity_id
_entity_poly.type
_entity_poly.pdbx_seq_one_letter_code
_entity_poly.pdbx_strand_id
1 'polypeptide(L)'
;MFKNESKKKASLRQGGKYAIDWNDYYGLEDVHVETYGYSFEGRPLKLIKISRAGANSPNILVEGGIHAREWISPAMTTYMIHSLLLDPKNDHYLDKFNFHIIPSANPDGYEFSRNDIYISSCIDLNFFTYHRHRHGSNFNKPGTNRTILYN
;
A
#
# COMPACT_ATOMS: atom_id res chain seq x y z
N MET A 1 -0.90 -27.13 21.11
CA MET A 1 -1.43 -25.79 20.75
C MET A 1 -0.70 -25.14 19.56
N PHE A 2 0.61 -25.39 19.35
CA PHE A 2 1.45 -24.75 18.31
C PHE A 2 1.18 -25.10 16.83
N LYS A 3 0.33 -26.07 16.50
CA LYS A 3 0.15 -26.53 15.10
C LYS A 3 -0.64 -25.55 14.21
N ASN A 4 -1.38 -24.61 14.80
CA ASN A 4 -2.25 -23.69 14.04
C ASN A 4 -1.52 -22.42 13.58
N GLU A 5 -0.62 -21.88 14.41
CA GLU A 5 0.18 -20.70 14.06
C GLU A 5 1.15 -21.00 12.92
N SER A 6 1.79 -22.17 12.91
CA SER A 6 2.71 -22.56 11.84
C SER A 6 1.99 -22.65 10.48
N LYS A 7 0.72 -23.10 10.48
CA LYS A 7 -0.12 -23.16 9.28
C LYS A 7 -0.57 -21.78 8.81
N LYS A 8 -0.88 -20.85 9.72
CA LYS A 8 -1.21 -19.44 9.40
C LYS A 8 0.00 -18.66 8.88
N LYS A 9 1.19 -18.85 9.50
CA LYS A 9 2.44 -18.30 8.96
C LYS A 9 2.76 -18.89 7.58
N ALA A 10 2.40 -20.15 7.31
CA ALA A 10 2.53 -20.73 5.99
C ALA A 10 1.53 -20.16 4.96
N SER A 11 0.30 -19.80 5.35
CA SER A 11 -0.66 -19.15 4.45
C SER A 11 -0.25 -17.71 4.11
N LEU A 12 0.30 -16.96 5.08
CA LEU A 12 0.92 -15.64 4.84
C LEU A 12 2.06 -15.71 3.82
N ARG A 13 2.84 -16.80 3.83
CA ARG A 13 3.92 -17.04 2.86
C ARG A 13 3.42 -17.38 1.45
N GLN A 14 2.13 -17.71 1.29
CA GLN A 14 1.51 -18.08 0.01
C GLN A 14 0.53 -17.03 -0.54
N GLY A 15 0.27 -15.94 0.20
CA GLY A 15 -0.53 -14.79 -0.27
C GLY A 15 0.09 -14.15 -1.52
N GLY A 16 -0.65 -14.14 -2.62
CA GLY A 16 -0.17 -13.69 -3.92
C GLY A 16 0.09 -12.18 -3.99
N LYS A 17 1.29 -11.80 -4.47
CA LYS A 17 1.68 -10.48 -5.01
C LYS A 17 1.36 -9.25 -4.14
N TYR A 18 2.28 -8.95 -3.21
CA TYR A 18 2.69 -7.61 -2.70
C TYR A 18 1.63 -6.60 -2.20
N ALA A 19 0.34 -6.85 -2.34
CA ALA A 19 -0.74 -6.02 -1.82
C ALA A 19 -1.15 -6.52 -0.43
N ILE A 20 -1.39 -5.61 0.51
CA ILE A 20 -1.98 -5.95 1.81
C ILE A 20 -3.38 -6.52 1.59
N ASP A 21 -3.58 -7.77 1.98
CA ASP A 21 -4.91 -8.28 2.34
C ASP A 21 -5.03 -8.25 3.86
N TRP A 22 -6.00 -7.50 4.37
CA TRP A 22 -6.22 -7.41 5.82
C TRP A 22 -6.61 -8.76 6.42
N ASN A 23 -7.26 -9.63 5.63
CA ASN A 23 -7.71 -10.96 6.07
C ASN A 23 -6.55 -11.87 6.49
N ASP A 24 -5.36 -11.62 5.95
CA ASP A 24 -4.16 -12.38 6.28
C ASP A 24 -3.71 -12.16 7.73
N TYR A 25 -4.08 -11.04 8.35
CA TYR A 25 -3.61 -10.65 9.68
C TYR A 25 -4.60 -10.94 10.82
N TYR A 26 -5.92 -10.92 10.58
CA TYR A 26 -6.94 -11.12 11.63
C TYR A 26 -6.87 -12.49 12.33
N GLY A 27 -6.06 -13.42 11.84
CA GLY A 27 -5.89 -14.74 12.42
C GLY A 27 -4.64 -14.91 13.31
N LEU A 28 -3.72 -13.97 13.35
CA LEU A 28 -2.50 -14.13 14.16
C LEU A 28 -2.80 -13.74 15.61
N GLU A 29 -2.31 -14.53 16.56
CA GLU A 29 -2.61 -14.34 18.00
C GLU A 29 -2.13 -12.98 18.50
N ASP A 30 -0.93 -12.57 18.08
CA ASP A 30 -0.29 -11.33 18.53
C ASP A 30 -0.55 -10.12 17.61
N VAL A 31 -1.40 -10.24 16.58
CA VAL A 31 -1.65 -9.17 15.61
C VAL A 31 -3.11 -8.75 15.61
N HIS A 32 -3.33 -7.45 15.77
CA HIS A 32 -4.65 -6.84 15.75
C HIS A 32 -4.69 -5.75 14.69
N VAL A 33 -5.70 -5.82 13.82
CA VAL A 33 -5.99 -4.76 12.85
C VAL A 33 -7.18 -3.97 13.34
N GLU A 34 -6.97 -2.68 13.58
CA GLU A 34 -7.97 -1.75 14.10
C GLU A 34 -8.22 -0.66 13.06
N THR A 35 -9.47 -0.16 13.01
CA THR A 35 -9.79 1.07 12.30
C THR A 35 -9.86 2.18 13.33
N TYR A 36 -8.90 3.10 13.33
CA TYR A 36 -8.82 4.15 14.35
C TYR A 36 -9.61 5.41 13.96
N GLY A 37 -10.05 5.49 12.71
CA GLY A 37 -10.85 6.59 12.21
C GLY A 37 -11.17 6.45 10.73
N TYR A 38 -11.68 7.53 10.17
CA TYR A 38 -11.98 7.66 8.74
C TYR A 38 -11.33 8.94 8.21
N SER A 39 -10.88 8.89 6.97
CA SER A 39 -10.40 10.06 6.24
C SER A 39 -11.53 11.02 5.92
N PHE A 40 -11.20 12.16 5.30
CA PHE A 40 -12.20 13.16 4.91
C PHE A 40 -13.21 12.59 3.91
N GLU A 41 -12.76 11.78 2.96
CA GLU A 41 -13.61 11.11 1.97
C GLU A 41 -14.19 9.77 2.49
N GLY A 42 -14.06 9.48 3.79
CA GLY A 42 -14.67 8.31 4.43
C GLY A 42 -13.93 6.98 4.23
N ARG A 43 -12.66 7.00 3.82
CA ARG A 43 -11.83 5.79 3.74
C ARG A 43 -11.37 5.36 5.14
N PRO A 44 -11.39 4.06 5.48
CA PRO A 44 -10.98 3.60 6.80
C PRO A 44 -9.47 3.80 7.01
N LEU A 45 -9.11 4.44 8.11
CA LEU A 45 -7.72 4.58 8.54
C LEU A 45 -7.34 3.36 9.40
N LYS A 46 -6.41 2.56 8.88
CA LYS A 46 -6.04 1.27 9.46
C LYS A 46 -4.76 1.36 10.28
N LEU A 47 -4.78 0.72 11.43
CA LEU A 47 -3.65 0.53 12.33
C LEU A 47 -3.43 -0.96 12.54
N ILE A 48 -2.19 -1.43 12.38
CA ILE A 48 -1.77 -2.78 12.74
C ILE A 48 -1.00 -2.71 14.05
N LYS A 49 -1.42 -3.49 15.03
CA LYS A 49 -0.77 -3.63 16.33
C LYS A 49 -0.19 -5.03 16.44
N ILE A 50 1.11 -5.12 16.67
CA ILE A 50 1.82 -6.36 16.95
C ILE A 50 2.24 -6.29 18.42
N SER A 51 1.61 -7.08 19.28
CA SER A 51 1.69 -6.94 20.74
C SER A 51 2.32 -8.14 21.46
N ARG A 52 3.32 -8.77 20.82
CA ARG A 52 3.97 -9.98 21.33
C ARG A 52 4.81 -9.77 22.60
N ALA A 53 5.41 -8.59 22.76
CA ALA A 53 6.25 -8.28 23.91
C ALA A 53 5.45 -8.09 25.23
N GLY A 54 4.11 -8.06 25.17
CA GLY A 54 3.23 -7.88 26.32
C GLY A 54 2.91 -6.43 26.66
N ALA A 55 1.93 -6.22 27.55
CA ALA A 55 1.30 -4.91 27.77
C ALA A 55 2.21 -3.80 28.34
N ASN A 56 3.26 -4.17 29.09
CA ASN A 56 4.17 -3.22 29.73
C ASN A 56 5.44 -2.95 28.90
N SER A 57 5.53 -3.51 27.70
CA SER A 57 6.70 -3.35 26.83
C SER A 57 6.62 -2.04 26.04
N PRO A 58 7.77 -1.43 25.68
CA PRO A 58 7.78 -0.19 24.92
C PRO A 58 7.11 -0.34 23.55
N ASN A 59 6.44 0.73 23.10
CA ASN A 59 5.73 0.77 21.83
C ASN A 59 6.53 1.58 20.80
N ILE A 60 6.61 1.06 19.57
CA ILE A 60 7.18 1.75 18.42
C ILE A 60 6.02 2.07 17.47
N LEU A 61 5.83 3.35 17.18
CA LEU A 61 4.89 3.81 16.16
C LEU A 61 5.62 4.06 14.85
N VAL A 62 5.10 3.50 13.75
CA VAL A 62 5.58 3.75 12.39
C VAL A 62 4.41 4.17 11.51
N GLU A 63 4.54 5.31 10.86
CA GLU A 63 3.53 5.85 9.96
C GLU A 63 4.09 6.01 8.54
N GLY A 64 3.29 5.62 7.56
CA GLY A 64 3.58 5.76 6.15
C GLY A 64 2.50 6.55 5.42
N GLY A 65 2.86 7.09 4.26
CA GLY A 65 1.92 7.73 3.35
C GLY A 65 1.21 8.95 3.94
N ILE A 66 1.92 9.78 4.71
CA ILE A 66 1.40 11.08 5.18
C ILE A 66 1.30 12.05 3.99
N HIS A 67 2.33 12.10 3.15
CA HIS A 67 2.31 12.83 1.89
C HIS A 67 1.78 11.96 0.76
N ALA A 68 0.78 12.47 0.06
CA ALA A 68 0.11 11.80 -1.07
C ALA A 68 1.07 11.20 -2.12
N ARG A 69 2.13 11.93 -2.49
CA ARG A 69 3.04 11.58 -3.60
C ARG A 69 4.22 10.68 -3.21
N GLU A 70 4.35 10.31 -1.93
CA GLU A 70 5.44 9.46 -1.45
C GLU A 70 5.03 7.98 -1.56
N TRP A 71 4.77 7.49 -2.78
CA TRP A 71 4.12 6.19 -2.97
C TRP A 71 4.92 4.99 -2.50
N ILE A 72 6.24 5.16 -2.30
CA ILE A 72 7.08 4.11 -1.73
C ILE A 72 6.86 3.93 -0.23
N SER A 73 6.35 4.93 0.48
CA SER A 73 6.17 4.90 1.94
C SER A 73 5.14 3.86 2.40
N PRO A 74 3.93 3.77 1.80
CA PRO A 74 3.00 2.68 2.08
C PRO A 74 3.54 1.28 1.75
N ALA A 75 4.35 1.16 0.69
CA ALA A 75 4.99 -0.11 0.35
C ALA A 75 6.06 -0.52 1.38
N MET A 76 6.86 0.43 1.86
CA MET A 76 7.89 0.20 2.87
C MET A 76 7.28 -0.23 4.21
N THR A 77 6.24 0.45 4.68
CA THR A 77 5.55 0.08 5.93
C THR A 77 4.91 -1.30 5.85
N THR A 78 4.30 -1.64 4.71
CA THR A 78 3.80 -2.99 4.41
C THR A 78 4.91 -4.04 4.46
N TYR A 79 6.04 -3.75 3.81
CA TYR A 79 7.20 -4.64 3.84
C TYR A 79 7.75 -4.83 5.25
N MET A 80 7.76 -3.78 6.07
CA MET A 80 8.19 -3.86 7.47
C MET A 80 7.30 -4.83 8.27
N ILE A 81 5.97 -4.73 8.12
CA ILE A 81 5.02 -5.66 8.74
C ILE A 81 5.33 -7.10 8.33
N HIS A 82 5.47 -7.34 7.03
CA HIS A 82 5.77 -8.67 6.50
C HIS A 82 7.10 -9.21 7.04
N SER A 83 8.15 -8.39 7.02
CA SER A 83 9.49 -8.75 7.52
C SER A 83 9.46 -9.10 9.01
N LEU A 84 8.77 -8.29 9.84
CA LEU A 84 8.63 -8.54 11.27
C LEU A 84 7.91 -9.87 11.55
N LEU A 85 6.83 -10.17 10.82
CA LEU A 85 5.99 -11.33 11.11
C LEU A 85 6.52 -12.67 10.54
N LEU A 86 7.26 -12.62 9.42
CA LEU A 86 7.62 -13.82 8.67
C LEU A 86 9.10 -14.18 8.68
N ASP A 87 10.00 -13.24 8.98
CA ASP A 87 11.43 -13.54 9.13
C ASP A 87 11.75 -13.83 10.61
N PRO A 88 12.09 -15.08 10.98
CA PRO A 88 12.46 -15.43 12.35
C PRO A 88 13.67 -14.64 12.87
N LYS A 89 14.50 -14.07 11.98
CA LYS A 89 15.60 -13.20 12.39
C LYS A 89 15.14 -11.91 13.06
N ASN A 90 13.87 -11.54 12.93
CA ASN A 90 13.30 -10.35 13.57
C ASN A 90 12.56 -10.66 14.88
N ASP A 91 12.49 -11.93 15.29
CA ASP A 91 11.77 -12.34 16.50
C ASP A 91 12.27 -11.60 17.75
N HIS A 92 13.59 -11.36 17.86
CA HIS A 92 14.14 -10.63 19.02
C HIS A 92 13.67 -9.18 19.13
N TYR A 93 13.15 -8.57 18.06
CA TYR A 93 12.50 -7.26 18.13
C TYR A 93 11.09 -7.38 18.68
N LEU A 94 10.32 -8.37 18.20
CA LEU A 94 8.94 -8.61 18.64
C LEU A 94 8.84 -9.08 20.09
N ASP A 95 9.90 -9.65 20.65
CA ASP A 95 9.97 -10.03 22.08
C ASP A 95 10.28 -8.84 22.99
N LYS A 96 10.75 -7.72 22.43
CA LYS A 96 11.20 -6.54 23.20
C LYS A 96 10.28 -5.32 23.01
N PHE A 97 9.65 -5.21 21.86
CA PHE A 97 8.85 -4.05 21.46
C PHE A 97 7.51 -4.48 20.90
N ASN A 98 6.49 -3.68 21.20
CA ASN A 98 5.24 -3.73 20.48
C ASN A 98 5.30 -2.74 19.30
N PHE A 99 4.74 -3.13 18.15
CA PHE A 99 4.76 -2.30 16.95
C PHE A 99 3.34 -1.85 16.59
N HIS A 100 3.17 -0.55 16.41
CA HIS A 100 1.96 0.09 15.92
C HIS A 100 2.27 0.69 14.55
N ILE A 101 1.64 0.20 13.49
CA ILE A 101 2.01 0.54 12.12
C ILE A 101 0.78 1.04 11.37
N ILE A 102 0.88 2.26 10.83
CA ILE A 102 -0.14 2.90 9.98
C ILE A 102 0.42 2.95 8.56
N PRO A 103 0.00 2.05 7.64
CA PRO A 103 0.59 1.99 6.30
C PRO A 103 0.27 3.21 5.44
N SER A 104 -0.90 3.83 5.64
CA SER A 104 -1.33 5.02 4.92
C SER A 104 -2.14 5.93 5.85
N ALA A 105 -1.53 7.05 6.25
CA ALA A 105 -2.18 8.08 7.06
C ALA A 105 -3.06 9.02 6.21
N ASN A 106 -2.79 9.11 4.90
CA ASN A 106 -3.53 9.94 3.95
C ASN A 106 -3.99 9.13 2.73
N PRO A 107 -4.99 8.23 2.89
CA PRO A 107 -5.49 7.42 1.79
C PRO A 107 -6.15 8.27 0.70
N ASP A 108 -6.81 9.38 1.06
CA ASP A 108 -7.49 10.25 0.10
C ASP A 108 -6.49 10.91 -0.85
N GLY A 109 -5.44 11.53 -0.30
CA GLY A 109 -4.38 12.13 -1.08
C GLY A 109 -3.61 11.09 -1.90
N TYR A 110 -3.37 9.90 -1.34
CA TYR A 110 -2.74 8.80 -2.06
C TYR A 110 -3.54 8.39 -3.30
N GLU A 111 -4.85 8.13 -3.15
CA GLU A 111 -5.75 7.86 -4.29
C GLU A 111 -5.76 9.02 -5.30
N PHE A 112 -5.94 10.25 -4.81
CA PHE A 112 -5.95 11.44 -5.66
C PHE A 112 -4.67 11.55 -6.51
N SER A 113 -3.51 11.35 -5.89
CA SER A 113 -2.22 11.49 -6.59
C SER A 113 -1.97 10.40 -7.62
N ARG A 114 -2.51 9.19 -7.43
CA ARG A 114 -2.33 8.05 -8.35
C ARG A 114 -3.33 8.03 -9.51
N ASN A 115 -4.34 8.89 -9.48
CA ASN A 115 -5.34 8.95 -10.54
C ASN A 115 -4.78 9.67 -11.78
N ASP A 116 -4.88 8.99 -12.94
CA ASP A 116 -4.30 9.41 -14.24
C ASP A 116 -4.73 10.81 -14.70
N ILE A 117 -5.90 11.28 -14.29
CA ILE A 117 -6.42 12.61 -14.64
C ILE A 117 -5.46 13.73 -14.19
N TYR A 118 -4.71 13.53 -13.10
CA TYR A 118 -3.77 14.53 -12.55
C TYR A 118 -2.31 14.26 -12.91
N ILE A 119 -1.94 13.02 -13.24
CA ILE A 119 -0.59 12.68 -13.73
C ILE A 119 -0.43 13.15 -15.18
N SER A 120 -1.50 13.10 -15.97
CA SER A 120 -1.50 13.55 -17.37
C SER A 120 -1.33 15.07 -17.55
N SER A 121 -1.53 15.87 -16.50
CA SER A 121 -1.25 17.32 -16.52
C SER A 121 0.19 17.69 -16.11
N CYS A 122 0.95 16.75 -15.54
CA CYS A 122 2.32 16.99 -15.08
C CYS A 122 3.38 16.27 -15.94
N ILE A 123 2.96 15.34 -16.80
CA ILE A 123 3.81 14.74 -17.83
C ILE A 123 3.23 15.14 -19.18
N ASP A 124 3.92 16.02 -19.89
CA ASP A 124 3.65 16.29 -21.30
C ASP A 124 3.82 14.99 -22.12
N LEU A 125 2.74 14.21 -22.23
CA LEU A 125 2.61 13.06 -23.14
C LEU A 125 2.68 13.46 -24.63
N ASN A 126 2.85 14.75 -24.91
CA ASN A 126 3.15 15.27 -26.25
C ASN A 126 4.57 14.88 -26.73
N PHE A 127 5.52 14.60 -25.83
CA PHE A 127 6.88 14.25 -26.26
C PHE A 127 7.00 12.81 -26.78
N PHE A 128 6.29 11.86 -26.18
CA PHE A 128 6.36 10.43 -26.57
C PHE A 128 5.50 10.10 -27.81
N THR A 129 4.42 10.85 -28.03
CA THR A 129 3.57 10.67 -29.22
C THR A 129 4.23 11.20 -30.50
N TYR A 130 5.08 12.23 -30.38
CA TYR A 130 5.82 12.82 -31.50
C TYR A 130 6.90 11.87 -32.08
N HIS A 131 7.57 11.08 -31.24
CA HIS A 131 8.65 10.19 -31.69
C HIS A 131 8.19 8.82 -32.19
N ARG A 132 6.93 8.43 -32.02
CA ARG A 132 6.39 7.15 -32.56
C ARG A 132 5.99 7.24 -34.04
N HIS A 133 5.96 8.44 -34.64
CA HIS A 133 5.50 8.66 -36.02
C HIS A 133 6.61 8.68 -37.09
N ARG A 134 7.84 8.19 -36.82
CA ARG A 134 8.92 8.18 -37.82
C ARG A 134 9.36 6.83 -38.36
N HIS A 135 8.74 5.71 -37.96
CA HIS A 135 9.01 4.42 -38.59
C HIS A 135 7.75 3.54 -38.65
N GLY A 136 7.19 3.33 -39.85
CA GLY A 136 6.19 2.29 -40.09
C GLY A 136 5.02 2.68 -41.00
N SER A 137 5.27 2.70 -42.32
CA SER A 137 4.37 2.28 -43.42
C SER A 137 2.84 2.38 -43.27
N ASN A 138 2.25 3.25 -44.10
CA ASN A 138 0.92 3.20 -44.74
C ASN A 138 -0.18 2.35 -44.08
N PHE A 139 -1.07 3.01 -43.34
CA PHE A 139 -2.42 2.51 -43.10
C PHE A 139 -3.43 3.66 -43.18
N ASN A 140 -4.40 3.53 -44.09
CA ASN A 140 -5.44 4.52 -44.39
C ASN A 140 -6.29 4.86 -43.16
N LYS A 141 -6.51 6.16 -42.91
CA LYS A 141 -7.48 6.68 -41.93
C LYS A 141 -8.84 6.92 -42.58
N PRO A 142 -9.96 6.52 -41.96
CA PRO A 142 -11.20 7.27 -42.05
C PRO A 142 -11.34 8.20 -40.83
N GLY A 143 -11.65 9.46 -41.10
CA GLY A 143 -11.70 10.54 -40.11
C GLY A 143 -12.88 10.48 -39.16
N THR A 144 -12.68 11.10 -38.00
CA THR A 144 -13.76 11.68 -37.17
C THR A 144 -13.20 12.91 -36.47
N ASN A 145 -13.67 14.08 -36.87
CA ASN A 145 -13.54 15.34 -36.14
C ASN A 145 -14.31 15.23 -34.81
N ARG A 146 -13.66 15.55 -33.69
CA ARG A 146 -14.36 16.00 -32.48
C ARG A 146 -13.67 17.22 -31.91
N THR A 147 -14.21 18.38 -32.26
CA THR A 147 -14.07 19.64 -31.54
C THR A 147 -14.75 19.48 -30.18
N ILE A 148 -14.03 19.72 -29.08
CA ILE A 148 -14.64 19.91 -27.75
C ILE A 148 -14.50 21.38 -27.41
N LEU A 149 -15.62 22.10 -27.43
CA LEU A 149 -15.79 23.43 -26.88
C LEU A 149 -16.15 23.27 -25.39
N TYR A 150 -15.50 24.03 -24.52
CA TYR A 150 -15.90 24.16 -23.12
C TYR A 150 -16.94 25.29 -23.01
N ASN A 151 -18.03 25.03 -22.28
CA ASN A 151 -18.89 26.03 -21.64
C ASN A 151 -18.62 25.99 -20.13
#